data_AF-I1BS38-F1
#
_entry.id   AF-I1BS38-F1
#
_cell.length_a   1.000
_cell.length_b   1.000
_cell.length_c   1.000
_cell.angle_alpha   90.00
_cell.angle_beta   90.00
_cell.angle_gamma   90.00
#
_symmetry.space_group_name_H-M   'P 1'
#
loop_
_entity.id
_entity.type
_entity.pdbx_description
1 polymer ?
#
loop_
_entity_poly.entity_id
_entity_poly.type
_entity_poly.pdbx_seq_one_letter_code
_entity_poly.pdbx_strand_id
1 'polypeptide(L)'
;MSRVSLSLQSSWSTTELKSGGRTHVSDGDESNEEKLSEKESSSESSYNPSSKSSSTEIVTSRKPIYSYLTGAGIEEYTRPTKPSQWMIGEVDLTEKFLEYRALIVDNARKMKTLSQVDQLALNFICLISNNSKSGNLMDGDVWDIMVEQCRDEFPLQPLNRSHSAWCHNVNEIARTNVKEAKRIVQDAKISDDLAVAYRDVYHDILRAYSSNYSVDGVNEDTYVHDALQPLLKAYFPNDDVICREGANGTIKASSSRKQKFDPNSHGRKGDCSVKTNDGCLSQLVLLVEVKPPRNATSNDLVKLGKCLKDVVDKLDEDGVRDGLVCGLLAEGYRCRAFAMDLKFHGLYRMIHLGTFYVPQDSNNLDVLCGAFQVMNLLMAIVIRNAKYIKKQIRKRAPPSTMALPSFESPIRINEEQKRFLLNISNPRVKRAARKLNFE
;
A
#
# COMPACT_ATOMS: atom_id res chain seq x y z
N MET A 1 4.47 -38.98 13.81
CA MET A 1 4.82 -37.57 13.49
C MET A 1 3.99 -36.68 14.40
N SER A 2 4.58 -36.25 15.52
CA SER A 2 3.87 -35.50 16.57
C SER A 2 3.73 -34.03 16.18
N ARG A 3 2.49 -33.53 16.15
CA ARG A 3 2.18 -32.10 16.03
C ARG A 3 2.45 -31.44 17.39
N VAL A 4 3.46 -30.58 17.43
CA VAL A 4 3.73 -29.70 18.58
C VAL A 4 2.83 -28.47 18.45
N SER A 5 1.84 -28.32 19.34
CA SER A 5 1.08 -27.08 19.49
C SER A 5 1.84 -26.14 20.42
N LEU A 6 2.27 -24.99 19.91
CA LEU A 6 2.84 -23.92 20.73
C LEU A 6 1.70 -23.03 21.24
N SER A 7 1.32 -23.20 22.51
CA SER A 7 0.49 -22.23 23.23
C SER A 7 1.40 -21.13 23.79
N LEU A 8 1.26 -19.91 23.28
CA LEU A 8 1.89 -18.71 23.86
C LEU A 8 0.98 -18.16 24.96
N GLN A 9 1.33 -18.41 26.23
CA GLN A 9 0.84 -17.62 27.36
C GLN A 9 1.88 -16.52 27.63
N SER A 10 1.52 -15.26 27.42
CA SER A 10 2.32 -14.11 27.85
C SER A 10 1.81 -13.61 29.21
N SER A 11 2.59 -13.89 30.26
CA SER A 11 2.44 -13.26 31.58
C SER A 11 3.02 -11.85 31.54
N TRP A 12 2.19 -10.84 31.78
CA TRP A 12 2.65 -9.48 32.03
C TRP A 12 2.88 -9.31 33.52
N SER A 13 4.14 -9.14 33.94
CA SER A 13 4.49 -8.76 35.31
C SER A 13 4.58 -7.24 35.38
N THR A 14 3.70 -6.63 36.17
CA THR A 14 3.69 -5.20 36.48
C THR A 14 4.87 -4.89 37.41
N THR A 15 5.81 -4.06 36.96
CA THR A 15 6.83 -3.48 37.84
C THR A 15 6.52 -2.00 38.01
N GLU A 16 6.15 -1.63 39.23
CA GLU A 16 5.98 -0.25 39.68
C GLU A 16 7.32 0.50 39.60
N LEU A 17 7.33 1.65 38.90
CA LEU A 17 8.42 2.61 38.93
C LEU A 17 7.97 3.85 39.69
N LYS A 18 8.65 4.08 40.81
CA LYS A 18 8.46 5.20 41.74
C LYS A 18 8.73 6.54 41.04
N SER A 19 7.77 7.45 41.20
CA SER A 19 7.82 8.86 40.81
C SER A 19 8.83 9.64 41.66
N GLY A 20 9.84 10.23 41.00
CA GLY A 20 10.65 11.30 41.58
C GLY A 20 10.10 12.65 41.15
N GLY A 21 9.57 13.42 42.12
CA GLY A 21 9.01 14.74 41.88
C GLY A 21 10.07 15.80 41.58
N ARG A 22 9.69 16.76 40.74
CA ARG A 22 10.30 18.09 40.75
C ARG A 22 9.25 19.13 40.40
N THR A 23 9.00 20.00 41.35
CA THR A 23 8.15 21.19 41.30
C THR A 23 8.80 22.28 40.43
N HIS A 24 8.01 22.90 39.56
CA HIS A 24 8.21 24.29 39.18
C HIS A 24 6.86 24.96 38.87
N VAL A 25 6.60 26.00 39.66
CA VAL A 25 5.60 27.08 39.60
C VAL A 25 6.23 28.19 38.71
N SER A 26 5.59 29.06 37.94
CA SER A 26 4.21 29.33 37.50
C SER A 26 4.24 30.27 36.28
N ASP A 27 3.07 30.44 35.65
CA ASP A 27 2.52 31.63 34.97
C ASP A 27 3.12 32.13 33.64
N GLY A 28 2.24 32.34 32.67
CA GLY A 28 2.47 33.28 31.57
C GLY A 28 1.72 32.97 30.27
N ASP A 29 0.50 33.47 30.19
CA ASP A 29 -0.22 33.98 29.00
C ASP A 29 -0.35 33.13 27.73
N GLU A 30 -1.60 32.67 27.54
CA GLU A 30 -2.20 32.35 26.25
C GLU A 30 -2.26 33.59 25.36
N SER A 31 -1.57 33.56 24.22
CA SER A 31 -1.95 34.35 23.06
C SER A 31 -1.92 33.48 21.81
N ASN A 32 -3.13 33.28 21.26
CA ASN A 32 -3.40 32.66 19.97
C ASN A 32 -2.82 33.55 18.86
N GLU A 33 -1.84 33.05 18.12
CA GLU A 33 -1.57 33.50 16.74
C GLU A 33 -1.74 32.31 15.80
N GLU A 34 -2.91 32.25 15.16
CA GLU A 34 -3.16 31.48 13.95
C GLU A 34 -2.27 32.01 12.82
N LYS A 35 -1.13 31.35 12.60
CA LYS A 35 -0.39 31.51 11.35
C LYS A 35 -1.01 30.62 10.28
N LEU A 36 -1.92 31.22 9.52
CA LEU A 36 -2.30 30.81 8.16
C LEU A 36 -1.03 30.61 7.34
N SER A 37 -0.64 29.36 7.12
CA SER A 37 0.36 28.99 6.12
C SER A 37 -0.36 28.63 4.83
N GLU A 38 -0.05 29.37 3.78
CA GLU A 38 -0.55 29.17 2.43
C GLU A 38 -0.20 27.76 1.96
N LYS A 39 -1.25 26.96 1.70
CA LYS A 39 -1.12 25.64 1.08
C LYS A 39 -0.77 25.82 -0.41
N GLU A 40 0.52 25.77 -0.73
CA GLU A 40 0.95 25.42 -2.08
C GLU A 40 0.71 23.91 -2.31
N SER A 41 -0.48 23.62 -2.83
CA SER A 41 -0.84 22.33 -3.40
C SER A 41 -0.11 22.16 -4.73
N SER A 42 1.09 21.59 -4.72
CA SER A 42 1.79 21.12 -5.93
C SER A 42 1.16 19.82 -6.44
N SER A 43 -0.04 19.94 -7.00
CA SER A 43 -0.57 18.93 -7.91
C SER A 43 0.31 18.94 -9.16
N GLU A 44 1.08 17.87 -9.39
CA GLU A 44 1.64 17.55 -10.71
C GLU A 44 0.47 17.27 -11.67
N SER A 45 -0.16 18.35 -12.12
CA SER A 45 -1.14 18.37 -13.19
C SER A 45 -0.36 18.12 -14.48
N SER A 46 -0.64 17.00 -15.13
CA SER A 46 -0.28 16.79 -16.53
C SER A 46 -0.76 17.98 -17.36
N TYR A 47 0.18 18.72 -17.94
CA TYR A 47 -0.06 19.87 -18.81
C TYR A 47 -1.15 19.57 -19.85
N ASN A 48 -2.30 20.24 -19.75
CA ASN A 48 -3.38 20.20 -20.74
C ASN A 48 -3.42 21.56 -21.45
N PRO A 49 -3.16 21.64 -22.77
CA PRO A 49 -3.28 22.91 -23.49
C PRO A 49 -4.76 23.31 -23.59
N SER A 50 -5.07 24.57 -23.27
CA SER A 50 -6.42 25.12 -23.41
C SER A 50 -6.75 25.35 -24.90
N SER A 51 -7.72 24.62 -25.44
CA SER A 51 -8.28 24.90 -26.78
C SER A 51 -9.60 25.66 -26.66
N LYS A 52 -9.61 26.91 -27.14
CA LYS A 52 -10.81 27.70 -27.40
C LYS A 52 -11.41 27.33 -28.77
N SER A 53 -12.74 27.48 -28.82
CA SER A 53 -13.67 27.48 -29.96
C SER A 53 -13.97 26.18 -30.72
N SER A 54 -15.11 25.58 -30.35
CA SER A 54 -16.30 25.44 -31.22
C SER A 54 -16.08 24.98 -32.67
N SER A 55 -15.96 23.68 -32.84
CA SER A 55 -16.55 22.96 -33.97
C SER A 55 -17.04 21.61 -33.45
N THR A 56 -18.31 21.30 -33.68
CA THR A 56 -18.93 20.00 -33.39
C THR A 56 -18.40 18.96 -34.38
N GLU A 57 -17.12 18.62 -34.25
CA GLU A 57 -16.59 17.38 -34.80
C GLU A 57 -16.87 16.27 -33.80
N ILE A 58 -17.30 15.11 -34.31
CA ILE A 58 -17.37 13.87 -33.53
C ILE A 58 -15.93 13.52 -33.17
N VAL A 59 -15.44 14.07 -32.05
CA VAL A 59 -14.14 13.73 -31.48
C VAL A 59 -14.27 12.30 -30.98
N THR A 60 -13.95 11.33 -31.85
CA THR A 60 -13.66 9.97 -31.40
C THR A 60 -12.52 10.11 -30.40
N SER A 61 -12.81 10.00 -29.11
CA SER A 61 -11.82 10.18 -28.05
C SER A 61 -10.75 9.10 -28.22
N ARG A 62 -9.65 9.45 -28.90
CA ARG A 62 -8.54 8.51 -29.11
C ARG A 62 -8.00 8.14 -27.74
N LYS A 63 -7.91 6.84 -27.47
CA LYS A 63 -7.34 6.34 -26.22
C LYS A 63 -5.92 6.92 -26.08
N PRO A 64 -5.55 7.45 -24.90
CA PRO A 64 -4.20 7.97 -24.68
C PRO A 64 -3.16 6.86 -24.90
N ILE A 65 -2.05 7.22 -25.54
CA ILE A 65 -0.89 6.34 -25.76
C ILE A 65 0.14 6.67 -24.69
N TYR A 66 0.77 5.64 -24.13
CA TYR A 66 1.81 5.79 -23.11
C TYR A 66 3.08 5.07 -23.51
N SER A 67 4.22 5.69 -23.21
CA SER A 67 5.52 5.04 -23.17
C SER A 67 5.79 4.59 -21.73
N TYR A 68 5.95 3.28 -21.53
CA TYR A 68 6.13 2.67 -20.20
C TYR A 68 7.61 2.42 -19.85
N LEU A 69 8.50 2.39 -20.85
CA LEU A 69 9.92 2.09 -20.69
C LEU A 69 10.71 3.40 -20.46
N THR A 70 10.49 4.01 -19.30
CA THR A 70 11.08 5.30 -18.92
C THR A 70 11.93 5.18 -17.66
N GLY A 71 12.95 6.02 -17.53
CA GLY A 71 13.86 6.02 -16.37
C GLY A 71 14.83 4.83 -16.36
N ALA A 72 15.21 4.38 -15.16
CA ALA A 72 16.30 3.42 -14.97
C ALA A 72 15.88 1.94 -14.91
N GLY A 73 14.63 1.64 -15.25
CA GLY A 73 14.18 0.26 -15.32
C GLY A 73 14.99 -0.53 -16.35
N ILE A 74 15.21 -1.80 -16.07
CA ILE A 74 15.95 -2.69 -16.97
C ILE A 74 14.97 -3.45 -17.86
N GLU A 75 15.16 -3.41 -19.17
CA GLU A 75 14.32 -4.19 -20.09
C GLU A 75 14.70 -5.68 -20.04
N GLU A 76 15.99 -5.94 -20.17
CA GLU A 76 16.59 -7.28 -20.17
C GLU A 76 17.21 -7.56 -18.82
N TYR A 77 16.88 -8.71 -18.26
CA TYR A 77 17.37 -9.14 -16.96
C TYR A 77 18.03 -10.50 -17.10
N THR A 78 19.33 -10.54 -16.85
CA THR A 78 20.11 -11.78 -16.83
C THR A 78 20.22 -12.26 -15.41
N ARG A 79 19.64 -13.44 -15.15
CA ARG A 79 19.64 -14.05 -13.84
C ARG A 79 21.06 -14.41 -13.40
N PRO A 80 21.46 -14.18 -12.13
CA PRO A 80 22.70 -14.70 -11.57
C PRO A 80 22.77 -16.22 -11.67
N THR A 81 23.98 -16.79 -11.57
CA THR A 81 24.22 -18.24 -11.67
C THR A 81 23.65 -19.06 -10.51
N LYS A 82 23.47 -18.45 -9.33
CA LYS A 82 22.91 -19.09 -8.13
C LYS A 82 21.91 -18.17 -7.42
N PRO A 83 20.77 -17.85 -8.05
CA PRO A 83 19.76 -16.96 -7.49
C PRO A 83 18.89 -17.72 -6.49
N SER A 84 18.32 -17.04 -5.50
CA SER A 84 17.22 -17.64 -4.74
C SER A 84 16.01 -17.80 -5.66
N GLN A 85 15.38 -18.97 -5.61
CA GLN A 85 14.28 -19.36 -6.51
C GLN A 85 13.07 -19.75 -5.68
N TRP A 86 11.88 -19.45 -6.18
CA TRP A 86 10.63 -19.93 -5.59
C TRP A 86 10.20 -21.21 -6.29
N MET A 87 10.49 -22.34 -5.66
CA MET A 87 10.16 -23.66 -6.20
C MET A 87 8.84 -24.18 -5.61
N ILE A 88 7.98 -24.72 -6.48
CA ILE A 88 6.82 -25.54 -6.10
C ILE A 88 6.93 -26.86 -6.85
N GLY A 89 7.28 -27.93 -6.13
CA GLY A 89 7.69 -29.19 -6.77
C GLY A 89 8.91 -28.96 -7.66
N GLU A 90 8.75 -29.19 -8.96
CA GLU A 90 9.80 -28.98 -9.97
C GLU A 90 9.66 -27.65 -10.72
N VAL A 91 8.64 -26.84 -10.41
CA VAL A 91 8.35 -25.59 -11.12
C VAL A 91 9.05 -24.41 -10.44
N ASP A 92 9.90 -23.69 -11.18
CA ASP A 92 10.46 -22.40 -10.76
C ASP A 92 9.49 -21.26 -11.09
N LEU A 93 8.78 -20.76 -10.07
CA LEU A 93 7.85 -19.65 -10.23
C LEU A 93 8.53 -18.33 -10.56
N THR A 94 9.78 -18.15 -10.13
CA THR A 94 10.55 -16.94 -10.45
C THR A 94 10.85 -16.90 -11.95
N GLU A 95 11.21 -18.04 -12.54
CA GLU A 95 11.41 -18.16 -13.99
C GLU A 95 10.11 -17.88 -14.77
N LYS A 96 9.00 -18.51 -14.36
CA LYS A 96 7.69 -18.28 -15.00
C LYS A 96 7.25 -16.82 -14.95
N PHE A 97 7.51 -16.13 -13.83
CA PHE A 97 7.23 -14.71 -13.72
C PHE A 97 8.11 -13.86 -14.65
N LEU A 98 9.40 -14.20 -14.76
CA LEU A 98 10.33 -13.49 -15.66
C LEU A 98 9.97 -13.71 -17.14
N GLU A 99 9.51 -14.90 -17.53
CA GLU A 99 8.96 -15.17 -18.87
C GLU A 99 7.76 -14.26 -19.16
N TYR A 100 6.79 -14.18 -18.24
CA TYR A 100 5.64 -13.28 -18.37
C TYR A 100 6.08 -11.81 -18.46
N ARG A 101 7.00 -11.38 -17.59
CA ARG A 101 7.56 -10.03 -17.64
C ARG A 101 8.22 -9.72 -18.99
N ALA A 102 8.96 -10.65 -19.57
CA ALA A 102 9.61 -10.46 -20.87
C ALA A 102 8.58 -10.18 -21.98
N LEU A 103 7.43 -10.86 -21.95
CA LEU A 103 6.31 -10.55 -22.84
C LEU A 103 5.76 -9.14 -22.59
N ILE A 104 5.64 -8.71 -21.34
CA ILE A 104 5.16 -7.37 -21.01
C ILE A 104 6.13 -6.28 -21.50
N VAL A 105 7.43 -6.51 -21.40
CA VAL A 105 8.46 -5.63 -21.98
C VAL A 105 8.27 -5.53 -23.50
N ASP A 106 8.04 -6.64 -24.20
CA ASP A 106 7.77 -6.62 -25.64
C ASP A 106 6.46 -5.88 -25.99
N ASN A 107 5.40 -6.06 -25.19
CA ASN A 107 4.16 -5.30 -25.34
C ASN A 107 4.38 -3.79 -25.13
N ALA A 108 5.20 -3.41 -24.15
CA ALA A 108 5.59 -2.02 -23.90
C ALA A 108 6.40 -1.43 -25.07
N ARG A 109 7.36 -2.18 -25.63
CA ARG A 109 8.13 -1.78 -26.83
C ARG A 109 7.20 -1.54 -28.03
N LYS A 110 6.17 -2.37 -28.16
CA LYS A 110 5.12 -2.25 -29.19
C LYS A 110 4.08 -1.17 -28.88
N MET A 111 4.27 -0.38 -27.81
CA MET A 111 3.38 0.70 -27.39
C MET A 111 1.92 0.22 -27.17
N LYS A 112 1.75 -1.02 -26.70
CA LYS A 112 0.43 -1.53 -26.31
C LYS A 112 0.04 -0.94 -24.95
N THR A 113 -1.25 -0.70 -24.76
CA THR A 113 -1.78 -0.34 -23.43
C THR A 113 -1.55 -1.50 -22.46
N LEU A 114 -0.94 -1.19 -21.32
CA LEU A 114 -0.68 -2.17 -20.27
C LEU A 114 -1.73 -2.06 -19.16
N SER A 115 -2.24 -3.21 -18.70
CA SER A 115 -3.08 -3.26 -17.50
C SER A 115 -2.28 -2.86 -16.25
N GLN A 116 -2.96 -2.65 -15.12
CA GLN A 116 -2.25 -2.37 -13.85
C GLN A 116 -1.34 -3.52 -13.43
N VAL A 117 -1.76 -4.77 -13.68
CA VAL A 117 -0.95 -5.97 -13.38
C VAL A 117 0.28 -6.03 -14.27
N ASP A 118 0.12 -5.75 -15.58
CA ASP A 118 1.26 -5.67 -16.50
C ASP A 118 2.23 -4.56 -16.09
N GLN A 119 1.73 -3.39 -15.67
CA GLN A 119 2.57 -2.30 -15.19
C GLN A 119 3.35 -2.65 -13.92
N LEU A 120 2.77 -3.44 -13.01
CA LEU A 120 3.47 -3.98 -11.84
C LEU A 120 4.54 -5.00 -12.27
N ALA A 121 4.19 -5.95 -13.14
CA ALA A 121 5.10 -6.98 -13.63
C ALA A 121 6.32 -6.38 -14.35
N LEU A 122 6.12 -5.31 -15.13
CA LEU A 122 7.19 -4.55 -15.77
C LEU A 122 8.26 -4.08 -14.76
N ASN A 123 7.85 -3.84 -13.51
CA ASN A 123 8.69 -3.39 -12.41
C ASN A 123 9.07 -4.52 -11.43
N PHE A 124 9.04 -5.77 -11.90
CA PHE A 124 9.37 -6.97 -11.11
C PHE A 124 8.41 -7.28 -9.95
N ILE A 125 7.24 -6.65 -9.93
CA ILE A 125 6.23 -6.87 -8.88
C ILE A 125 5.21 -7.89 -9.38
N CYS A 126 5.18 -9.05 -8.74
CA CYS A 126 4.17 -10.08 -8.98
C CYS A 126 2.99 -9.87 -8.03
N LEU A 127 1.82 -9.49 -8.58
CA LEU A 127 0.60 -9.33 -7.80
C LEU A 127 -0.10 -10.68 -7.60
N ILE A 128 -0.09 -11.19 -6.37
CA ILE A 128 -0.66 -12.48 -6.01
C ILE A 128 -2.03 -12.26 -5.37
N SER A 129 -3.10 -12.67 -6.05
CA SER A 129 -4.48 -12.51 -5.57
C SER A 129 -5.40 -13.57 -6.16
N ASN A 130 -6.41 -13.98 -5.40
CA ASN A 130 -7.47 -14.89 -5.86
C ASN A 130 -8.17 -14.39 -7.14
N ASN A 131 -8.25 -13.07 -7.31
CA ASN A 131 -8.97 -12.45 -8.42
C ASN A 131 -8.03 -12.01 -9.56
N SER A 132 -6.72 -12.10 -9.34
CA SER A 132 -5.70 -11.75 -10.32
C SER A 132 -5.19 -13.03 -10.93
N LYS A 133 -5.72 -13.46 -12.08
CA LYS A 133 -4.91 -14.31 -12.95
C LYS A 133 -3.91 -13.38 -13.60
N SER A 134 -2.70 -13.32 -13.05
CA SER A 134 -1.67 -12.39 -13.50
C SER A 134 -1.24 -12.71 -14.93
N GLY A 135 -1.95 -12.13 -15.90
CA GLY A 135 -1.84 -12.53 -17.30
C GLY A 135 -2.34 -13.96 -17.52
N ASN A 136 -2.99 -14.22 -18.65
CA ASN A 136 -3.49 -15.55 -19.00
C ASN A 136 -2.36 -16.57 -19.35
N LEU A 137 -1.17 -16.45 -18.74
CA LEU A 137 0.06 -17.10 -19.19
C LEU A 137 0.80 -17.91 -18.12
N MET A 138 0.52 -17.69 -16.83
CA MET A 138 0.88 -18.69 -15.84
C MET A 138 -0.14 -19.81 -15.89
N ASP A 139 0.35 -21.04 -15.81
CA ASP A 139 -0.49 -22.22 -15.67
C ASP A 139 -1.46 -22.03 -14.48
N GLY A 140 -2.73 -22.36 -14.69
CA GLY A 140 -3.79 -22.10 -13.72
C GLY A 140 -3.57 -22.85 -12.41
N ASP A 141 -3.12 -24.10 -12.48
CA ASP A 141 -2.90 -24.94 -11.31
C ASP A 141 -1.69 -24.42 -10.52
N VAL A 142 -0.62 -24.02 -11.22
CA VAL A 142 0.56 -23.39 -10.61
C VAL A 142 0.17 -22.08 -9.89
N TRP A 143 -0.69 -21.27 -10.51
CA TRP A 143 -1.18 -20.04 -9.90
C TRP A 143 -2.01 -20.31 -8.63
N ASP A 144 -2.90 -21.30 -8.69
CA ASP A 144 -3.75 -21.66 -7.57
C ASP A 144 -2.93 -22.17 -6.37
N ILE A 145 -1.90 -23.00 -6.61
CA ILE A 145 -0.99 -23.44 -5.55
C ILE A 145 -0.23 -22.25 -4.96
N MET A 146 0.23 -21.31 -5.80
CA MET A 146 0.93 -20.11 -5.32
C MET A 146 0.04 -19.25 -4.43
N VAL A 147 -1.22 -19.04 -4.86
CA VAL A 147 -2.23 -18.31 -4.08
C VAL A 147 -2.56 -19.02 -2.77
N GLU A 148 -2.67 -20.35 -2.78
CA GLU A 148 -2.90 -21.16 -1.58
C GLU A 148 -1.73 -21.05 -0.59
N GLN A 149 -0.49 -21.20 -1.04
CA GLN A 149 0.70 -21.01 -0.19
C GLN A 149 0.74 -19.61 0.45
N CYS A 150 0.42 -18.56 -0.31
CA CYS A 150 0.36 -17.20 0.23
C CYS A 150 -0.79 -17.02 1.24
N ARG A 151 -1.92 -17.69 1.04
CA ARG A 151 -3.05 -17.67 1.98
C ARG A 151 -2.70 -18.38 3.29
N ASP A 152 -2.00 -19.49 3.20
CA ASP A 152 -1.51 -20.23 4.38
C ASP A 152 -0.41 -19.45 5.12
N GLU A 153 0.39 -18.66 4.41
CA GLU A 153 1.37 -17.75 5.01
C GLU A 153 0.69 -16.61 5.79
N PHE A 154 -0.45 -16.12 5.30
CA PHE A 154 -1.19 -14.99 5.88
C PHE A 154 -2.68 -15.33 6.08
N PRO A 155 -3.01 -16.24 7.01
CA PRO A 155 -4.39 -16.66 7.21
C PRO A 155 -5.22 -15.52 7.80
N LEU A 156 -6.39 -15.26 7.21
CA LEU A 156 -7.36 -14.33 7.79
C LEU A 156 -7.77 -14.81 9.19
N GLN A 157 -7.87 -13.86 10.11
CA GLN A 157 -8.27 -14.16 11.48
C GLN A 157 -9.79 -14.06 11.61
N PRO A 158 -10.51 -15.18 11.76
CA PRO A 158 -11.95 -15.12 11.95
C PRO A 158 -12.29 -14.41 13.26
N LEU A 159 -13.41 -13.70 13.27
CA LEU A 159 -13.95 -13.15 14.52
C LEU A 159 -14.39 -14.29 15.41
N ASN A 160 -14.06 -14.21 16.69
CA ASN A 160 -14.63 -15.13 17.66
C ASN A 160 -16.16 -14.92 17.74
N ARG A 161 -16.89 -15.94 18.22
CA ARG A 161 -18.36 -15.90 18.23
C ARG A 161 -18.92 -14.76 19.09
N SER A 162 -18.29 -14.45 20.22
CA SER A 162 -18.72 -13.38 21.12
C SER A 162 -18.56 -11.99 20.50
N HIS A 163 -17.43 -11.71 19.83
CA HIS A 163 -17.20 -10.45 19.13
C HIS A 163 -18.15 -10.32 17.95
N SER A 164 -18.36 -11.39 17.18
CA SER A 164 -19.30 -11.37 16.06
C SER A 164 -20.74 -11.10 16.54
N ALA A 165 -21.19 -11.75 17.62
CA ALA A 165 -22.51 -11.49 18.20
C ALA A 165 -22.65 -10.06 18.72
N TRP A 166 -21.61 -9.53 19.38
CA TRP A 166 -21.61 -8.15 19.87
C TRP A 166 -21.66 -7.13 18.72
N CYS A 167 -20.84 -7.31 17.67
CA CYS A 167 -20.86 -6.46 16.47
C CYS A 167 -22.24 -6.48 15.82
N HIS A 168 -22.83 -7.68 15.66
CA HIS A 168 -24.18 -7.82 15.11
C HIS A 168 -25.23 -7.06 15.93
N ASN A 169 -25.20 -7.18 17.26
CA ASN A 169 -26.12 -6.45 18.14
C ASN A 169 -25.96 -4.92 17.99
N VAL A 170 -24.73 -4.41 17.95
CA VAL A 170 -24.48 -2.97 17.72
C VAL A 170 -25.03 -2.52 16.37
N ASN A 171 -24.84 -3.31 15.31
CA ASN A 171 -25.31 -2.99 13.96
C ASN A 171 -26.84 -2.94 13.87
N GLU A 172 -27.55 -3.93 14.45
CA GLU A 172 -29.02 -3.97 14.46
C GLU A 172 -29.60 -2.74 15.19
N ILE A 173 -28.98 -2.36 16.32
CA ILE A 173 -29.43 -1.20 17.09
C ILE A 173 -29.08 0.11 16.36
N ALA A 174 -27.93 0.21 15.71
CA ALA A 174 -27.54 1.42 14.97
C ALA A 174 -28.52 1.77 13.84
N ARG A 175 -29.07 0.77 13.14
CA ARG A 175 -30.08 0.95 12.08
C ARG A 175 -31.38 1.58 12.56
N THR A 176 -31.74 1.38 13.82
CA THR A 176 -33.00 1.88 14.39
C THR A 176 -32.78 3.08 15.31
N ASN A 177 -31.67 3.11 16.04
CA ASN A 177 -31.36 4.12 17.05
C ASN A 177 -29.84 4.26 17.27
N VAL A 178 -29.21 5.12 16.46
CA VAL A 178 -27.78 5.46 16.57
C VAL A 178 -27.37 5.94 17.97
N LYS A 179 -28.25 6.66 18.68
CA LYS A 179 -27.95 7.15 20.05
C LYS A 179 -27.84 6.00 21.04
N GLU A 180 -28.71 5.00 20.91
CA GLU A 180 -28.66 3.81 21.77
C GLU A 180 -27.46 2.93 21.44
N ALA A 181 -27.14 2.76 20.15
CA ALA A 181 -25.92 2.06 19.72
C ALA A 181 -24.66 2.69 20.34
N LYS A 182 -24.58 4.03 20.37
CA LYS A 182 -23.48 4.75 21.04
C LYS A 182 -23.36 4.40 22.51
N ARG A 183 -24.48 4.36 23.25
CA ARG A 183 -24.47 4.00 24.68
C ARG A 183 -23.97 2.58 24.89
N ILE A 184 -24.46 1.62 24.10
CA ILE A 184 -24.04 0.22 24.19
C ILE A 184 -22.54 0.07 23.95
N VAL A 185 -21.99 0.80 22.97
CA VAL A 185 -20.54 0.80 22.69
C VAL A 185 -19.76 1.44 23.83
N GLN A 186 -20.26 2.53 24.44
CA GLN A 186 -19.62 3.20 25.57
C GLN A 186 -19.64 2.35 26.85
N ASP A 187 -20.74 1.67 27.13
CA ASP A 187 -20.95 0.86 28.34
C ASP A 187 -20.37 -0.57 28.20
N ALA A 188 -19.82 -0.91 27.04
CA ALA A 188 -19.27 -2.23 26.77
C ALA A 188 -18.08 -2.54 27.69
N LYS A 189 -18.25 -3.51 28.58
CA LYS A 189 -17.18 -4.05 29.42
C LYS A 189 -16.34 -5.03 28.61
N ILE A 190 -15.19 -4.53 28.14
CA ILE A 190 -14.30 -5.28 27.26
C ILE A 190 -12.92 -5.38 27.91
N SER A 191 -12.33 -6.58 27.88
CA SER A 191 -11.02 -6.87 28.46
C SER A 191 -10.00 -7.43 27.45
N ASP A 192 -10.43 -7.75 26.24
CA ASP A 192 -9.57 -8.28 25.17
C ASP A 192 -9.13 -7.16 24.23
N ASP A 193 -7.83 -7.14 23.86
CA ASP A 193 -7.22 -6.07 23.06
C ASP A 193 -7.93 -5.87 21.71
N LEU A 194 -8.35 -6.96 21.04
CA LEU A 194 -9.05 -6.86 19.77
C LEU A 194 -10.45 -6.28 19.97
N ALA A 195 -11.17 -6.72 20.99
CA ALA A 195 -12.48 -6.16 21.30
C ALA A 195 -12.40 -4.67 21.70
N VAL A 196 -11.31 -4.23 22.35
CA VAL A 196 -11.04 -2.80 22.59
C VAL A 196 -10.94 -2.06 21.26
N ALA A 197 -10.15 -2.58 20.31
CA ALA A 197 -10.06 -1.99 18.98
C ALA A 197 -11.42 -1.91 18.27
N TYR A 198 -12.26 -2.96 18.36
CA TYR A 198 -13.59 -2.96 17.73
C TYR A 198 -14.50 -1.89 18.32
N ARG A 199 -14.51 -1.78 19.65
CA ARG A 199 -15.24 -0.73 20.37
C ARG A 199 -14.79 0.65 19.95
N ASP A 200 -13.49 0.89 19.87
CA ASP A 200 -12.95 2.20 19.52
C ASP A 200 -13.32 2.57 18.07
N VAL A 201 -13.28 1.61 17.14
CA VAL A 201 -13.78 1.81 15.77
C VAL A 201 -15.26 2.15 15.75
N TYR A 202 -16.10 1.38 16.43
CA TYR A 202 -17.54 1.65 16.50
C TYR A 202 -17.84 3.01 17.12
N HIS A 203 -17.14 3.34 18.21
CA HIS A 203 -17.31 4.61 18.91
C HIS A 203 -17.02 5.79 17.98
N ASP A 204 -15.89 5.76 17.28
CA ASP A 204 -15.47 6.85 16.40
C ASP A 204 -16.33 6.95 15.14
N ILE A 205 -16.68 5.82 14.51
CA ILE A 205 -17.58 5.81 13.35
C ILE A 205 -18.98 6.32 13.73
N LEU A 206 -19.58 5.80 14.81
CA LEU A 206 -20.89 6.26 15.24
C LEU A 206 -20.86 7.74 15.63
N ARG A 207 -19.75 8.24 16.19
CA ARG A 207 -19.58 9.66 16.49
C ARG A 207 -19.65 10.52 15.22
N ALA A 208 -18.99 10.10 14.15
CA ALA A 208 -19.04 10.78 12.85
C ALA A 208 -20.41 10.63 12.15
N TYR A 209 -21.01 9.44 12.20
CA TYR A 209 -22.19 9.11 11.41
C TYR A 209 -23.46 9.49 12.18
N SER A 210 -23.91 10.73 11.97
CA SER A 210 -25.27 11.14 12.34
C SER A 210 -26.31 10.41 11.47
N SER A 211 -27.59 10.42 11.89
CA SER A 211 -28.67 9.74 11.15
C SER A 211 -28.83 10.19 9.69
N ASN A 212 -28.35 11.39 9.36
CA ASN A 212 -28.46 11.98 8.01
C ASN A 212 -27.09 12.15 7.34
N TYR A 213 -26.01 11.68 7.97
CA TYR A 213 -24.67 11.77 7.40
C TYR A 213 -24.43 10.59 6.45
N SER A 214 -23.83 10.89 5.30
CA SER A 214 -23.29 9.90 4.38
C SER A 214 -21.94 10.39 3.87
N VAL A 215 -21.03 9.46 3.63
CA VAL A 215 -19.75 9.76 3.00
C VAL A 215 -19.87 10.06 1.50
N ASP A 216 -21.06 9.90 0.90
CA ASP A 216 -21.33 10.23 -0.51
C ASP A 216 -21.35 11.74 -0.77
N GLY A 217 -20.17 12.34 -0.84
CA GLY A 217 -20.02 13.75 -1.21
C GLY A 217 -19.17 14.56 -0.25
N VAL A 218 -18.59 13.92 0.76
CA VAL A 218 -17.51 14.53 1.49
C VAL A 218 -16.25 14.56 0.62
N ASN A 219 -15.36 15.54 0.88
CA ASN A 219 -14.08 15.62 0.21
C ASN A 219 -13.12 14.50 0.70
N GLU A 220 -11.96 14.36 0.05
CA GLU A 220 -10.97 13.32 0.36
C GLU A 220 -10.50 13.36 1.83
N ASP A 221 -10.20 14.54 2.37
CA ASP A 221 -9.71 14.72 3.74
C ASP A 221 -10.77 14.31 4.77
N THR A 222 -12.01 14.75 4.58
CA THR A 222 -13.15 14.35 5.41
C THR A 222 -13.44 12.85 5.30
N TYR A 223 -13.33 12.28 4.09
CA TYR A 223 -13.49 10.84 3.89
C TYR A 223 -12.45 10.02 4.67
N VAL A 224 -11.19 10.44 4.59
CA VAL A 224 -10.09 9.82 5.35
C VAL A 224 -10.38 9.90 6.84
N HIS A 225 -10.74 11.09 7.35
CA HIS A 225 -10.98 11.32 8.77
C HIS A 225 -12.17 10.52 9.31
N ASP A 226 -13.29 10.47 8.58
CA ASP A 226 -14.53 9.93 9.10
C ASP A 226 -14.69 8.42 8.86
N ALA A 227 -14.16 7.88 7.75
CA ALA A 227 -14.36 6.48 7.38
C ALA A 227 -13.15 5.58 7.67
N LEU A 228 -11.93 6.09 7.48
CA LEU A 228 -10.71 5.27 7.57
C LEU A 228 -9.91 5.51 8.84
N GLN A 229 -9.82 6.76 9.29
CA GLN A 229 -9.06 7.09 10.48
C GLN A 229 -9.53 6.35 11.74
N PRO A 230 -10.83 6.05 11.96
CA PRO A 230 -11.26 5.19 13.07
C PRO A 230 -10.56 3.83 13.10
N LEU A 231 -10.49 3.16 11.94
CA LEU A 231 -9.79 1.88 11.78
C LEU A 231 -8.29 2.03 12.02
N LEU A 232 -7.66 3.03 11.40
CA LEU A 232 -6.21 3.26 11.56
C LEU A 232 -5.85 3.64 13.00
N LYS A 233 -6.73 4.41 13.68
CA LYS A 233 -6.56 4.86 15.07
C LYS A 233 -6.55 3.70 16.05
N ALA A 234 -7.53 2.81 15.92
CA ALA A 234 -7.69 1.66 16.81
C ALA A 234 -6.61 0.59 16.60
N TYR A 235 -6.25 0.29 15.34
CA TYR A 235 -5.35 -0.83 15.04
C TYR A 235 -3.86 -0.48 15.05
N PHE A 236 -3.50 0.79 14.87
CA PHE A 236 -2.09 1.20 14.81
C PHE A 236 -1.78 2.34 15.78
N PRO A 237 -2.15 2.27 17.07
CA PRO A 237 -1.90 3.36 18.02
C PRO A 237 -0.42 3.73 18.05
N ASN A 238 -0.14 5.02 18.30
CA ASN A 238 1.24 5.44 18.51
C ASN A 238 1.75 4.85 19.82
N ASP A 239 2.83 4.09 19.76
CA ASP A 239 3.47 3.46 20.91
C ASP A 239 5.00 3.43 20.74
N ASP A 240 5.70 2.64 21.56
CA ASP A 240 7.15 2.50 21.49
C ASP A 240 7.63 1.66 20.29
N VAL A 241 6.74 0.92 19.62
CA VAL A 241 7.05 0.06 18.48
C VAL A 241 6.80 0.78 17.17
N ILE A 242 5.66 1.46 17.04
CA ILE A 242 5.18 2.11 15.83
C ILE A 242 4.70 3.55 16.08
N CYS A 243 4.79 4.36 15.03
CA CYS A 243 4.25 5.71 15.01
C CYS A 243 3.53 5.94 13.68
N ARG A 244 2.33 6.53 13.75
CA ARG A 244 1.55 6.96 12.59
C ARG A 244 1.91 8.37 12.19
N GLU A 245 1.98 8.58 10.89
CA GLU A 245 2.07 9.91 10.28
C GLU A 245 0.91 10.11 9.29
N GLY A 246 0.36 11.32 9.25
CA GLY A 246 -0.65 11.71 8.25
C GLY A 246 -0.02 12.09 6.89
N ALA A 247 -0.82 12.76 6.05
CA ALA A 247 -0.49 13.05 4.65
C ALA A 247 0.76 13.92 4.40
N ASN A 248 1.35 14.50 5.45
CA ASN A 248 2.52 15.37 5.34
C ASN A 248 3.85 14.61 5.29
N GLY A 249 3.85 13.32 5.64
CA GLY A 249 5.06 12.50 5.69
C GLY A 249 5.57 12.09 4.30
N THR A 250 6.70 12.64 3.86
CA THR A 250 7.40 12.13 2.67
C THR A 250 8.00 10.76 2.94
N ILE A 251 7.77 9.82 2.02
CA ILE A 251 8.36 8.49 2.04
C ILE A 251 9.83 8.62 1.64
N LYS A 252 10.74 8.56 2.62
CA LYS A 252 12.19 8.71 2.42
C LYS A 252 12.73 7.79 1.33
N ALA A 253 12.33 6.52 1.34
CA ALA A 253 12.73 5.54 0.33
C ALA A 253 12.41 5.98 -1.11
N SER A 254 11.21 6.51 -1.32
CA SER A 254 10.80 7.02 -2.63
C SER A 254 11.56 8.29 -3.02
N SER A 255 11.82 9.18 -2.07
CA SER A 255 12.66 10.37 -2.28
C SER A 255 14.08 9.99 -2.70
N SER A 256 14.70 9.07 -1.97
CA SER A 256 16.06 8.59 -2.25
C SER A 256 16.17 7.98 -3.65
N ARG A 257 15.17 7.22 -4.09
CA ARG A 257 15.17 6.64 -5.44
C ARG A 257 15.09 7.72 -6.52
N LYS A 258 14.17 8.67 -6.39
CA LYS A 258 13.97 9.74 -7.39
C LYS A 258 15.17 10.70 -7.47
N GLN A 259 15.74 11.04 -6.32
CA GLN A 259 16.89 11.95 -6.23
C GLN A 259 18.20 11.37 -6.81
N LYS A 260 18.29 10.04 -6.99
CA LYS A 260 19.40 9.42 -7.73
C LYS A 260 19.44 9.85 -9.21
N PHE A 261 18.31 10.30 -9.77
CA PHE A 261 18.19 10.69 -11.18
C PHE A 261 17.93 12.19 -11.37
N ASP A 262 17.10 12.77 -10.50
CA ASP A 262 16.82 14.19 -10.48
C ASP A 262 16.89 14.69 -9.04
N PRO A 263 17.97 15.40 -8.65
CA PRO A 263 18.17 15.91 -7.29
C PRO A 263 17.03 16.81 -6.77
N ASN A 264 16.26 17.43 -7.67
CA ASN A 264 15.13 18.31 -7.32
C ASN A 264 13.80 17.54 -7.19
N SER A 265 13.80 16.25 -7.49
CA SER A 265 12.59 15.44 -7.44
C SER A 265 12.14 15.17 -6.00
N HIS A 266 10.84 15.30 -5.77
CA HIS A 266 10.24 15.08 -4.46
C HIS A 266 9.78 13.62 -4.31
N GLY A 267 10.05 13.05 -3.14
CA GLY A 267 9.52 11.75 -2.75
C GLY A 267 7.99 11.73 -2.72
N ARG A 268 7.41 10.54 -2.85
CA ARG A 268 5.96 10.35 -2.73
C ARG A 268 5.51 10.54 -1.28
N LYS A 269 4.26 10.95 -1.11
CA LYS A 269 3.54 11.02 0.17
C LYS A 269 2.34 10.08 0.06
N GLY A 270 2.02 9.36 1.13
CA GLY A 270 0.75 8.65 1.25
C GLY A 270 -0.20 9.45 2.13
N ASP A 271 -1.49 9.11 2.12
CA ASP A 271 -2.51 9.79 2.94
C ASP A 271 -2.33 9.48 4.43
N CYS A 272 -1.86 8.28 4.73
CA CYS A 272 -1.40 7.90 6.05
C CYS A 272 -0.27 6.86 5.94
N SER A 273 0.60 6.84 6.94
CA SER A 273 1.65 5.83 7.05
C SER A 273 1.87 5.40 8.49
N VAL A 274 2.37 4.18 8.66
CA VAL A 274 2.88 3.68 9.94
C VAL A 274 4.35 3.35 9.77
N LYS A 275 5.17 3.82 10.69
CA LYS A 275 6.62 3.62 10.70
C LYS A 275 7.06 3.00 12.01
N THR A 276 8.24 2.39 12.03
CA THR A 276 8.90 1.99 13.27
C THR A 276 9.24 3.23 14.11
N ASN A 277 9.03 3.12 15.42
CA ASN A 277 9.44 4.14 16.37
C ASN A 277 10.79 3.74 17.01
N ASP A 278 11.90 4.08 16.34
CA ASP A 278 13.27 3.74 16.82
C ASP A 278 14.18 4.97 16.97
N GLY A 279 13.64 6.19 16.92
CA GLY A 279 14.33 7.47 17.14
C GLY A 279 15.39 7.85 16.09
N CYS A 280 16.24 6.91 15.65
CA CYS A 280 17.36 7.13 14.74
C CYS A 280 17.04 6.68 13.31
N LEU A 281 16.32 5.57 13.12
CA LEU A 281 16.03 4.99 11.79
C LEU A 281 14.58 4.50 11.72
N SER A 282 13.64 5.42 11.50
CA SER A 282 12.25 5.07 11.25
C SER A 282 12.07 4.47 9.85
N GLN A 283 11.48 3.29 9.80
CA GLN A 283 11.21 2.53 8.57
C GLN A 283 9.71 2.39 8.38
N LEU A 284 9.25 2.57 7.14
CA LEU A 284 7.84 2.40 6.79
C LEU A 284 7.44 0.94 6.90
N VAL A 285 6.35 0.65 7.61
CA VAL A 285 5.79 -0.71 7.77
C VAL A 285 4.37 -0.84 7.23
N LEU A 286 3.63 0.26 7.13
CA LEU A 286 2.34 0.33 6.43
C LEU A 286 2.23 1.65 5.66
N LEU A 287 1.83 1.56 4.40
CA LEU A 287 1.44 2.70 3.57
C LEU A 287 -0.07 2.65 3.28
N VAL A 288 -0.77 3.76 3.47
CA VAL A 288 -2.19 3.89 3.15
C VAL A 288 -2.36 4.91 2.02
N GLU A 289 -3.06 4.49 0.98
CA GLU A 289 -3.47 5.33 -0.15
C GLU A 289 -5.00 5.30 -0.24
N VAL A 290 -5.62 6.48 -0.30
CA VAL A 290 -7.06 6.66 -0.22
C VAL A 290 -7.56 7.45 -1.41
N LYS A 291 -8.66 6.99 -1.99
CA LYS A 291 -9.46 7.75 -2.94
C LYS A 291 -10.92 7.68 -2.53
N PRO A 292 -11.61 8.83 -2.39
CA PRO A 292 -13.01 8.84 -2.02
C PRO A 292 -13.88 8.25 -3.15
N PRO A 293 -15.15 7.85 -2.87
CA PRO A 293 -16.02 7.16 -3.83
C PRO A 293 -16.17 7.87 -5.19
N ARG A 294 -16.15 9.21 -5.20
CA ARG A 294 -16.30 10.01 -6.42
C ARG A 294 -15.07 9.99 -7.35
N ASN A 295 -13.91 9.54 -6.87
CA ASN A 295 -12.63 9.64 -7.57
C ASN A 295 -11.93 8.29 -7.80
N ALA A 296 -12.64 7.16 -7.72
CA ALA A 296 -12.05 5.80 -7.72
C ALA A 296 -11.47 5.31 -9.07
N THR A 297 -11.23 6.18 -10.06
CA THR A 297 -10.72 5.81 -11.39
C THR A 297 -9.23 6.10 -11.52
N SER A 298 -8.40 5.44 -10.71
CA SER A 298 -6.98 5.76 -10.65
C SER A 298 -6.06 4.53 -10.74
N ASN A 299 -4.83 4.77 -11.22
CA ASN A 299 -3.74 3.79 -11.26
C ASN A 299 -3.05 3.65 -9.89
N ASP A 300 -3.79 3.79 -8.80
CA ASP A 300 -3.20 3.91 -7.46
C ASP A 300 -2.68 2.57 -6.94
N LEU A 301 -3.17 1.44 -7.44
CA LEU A 301 -2.55 0.14 -7.21
C LEU A 301 -1.10 0.09 -7.72
N VAL A 302 -0.84 0.63 -8.92
CA VAL A 302 0.52 0.67 -9.49
C VAL A 302 1.41 1.63 -8.70
N LYS A 303 0.86 2.78 -8.30
CA LYS A 303 1.58 3.72 -7.45
C LYS A 303 1.94 3.09 -6.09
N LEU A 304 0.97 2.49 -5.41
CA LEU A 304 1.15 1.78 -4.15
C LEU A 304 2.21 0.69 -4.29
N GLY A 305 2.08 -0.20 -5.28
CA GLY A 305 3.05 -1.29 -5.50
C GLY A 305 4.47 -0.76 -5.71
N LYS A 306 4.66 0.29 -6.52
CA LYS A 306 5.97 0.93 -6.69
C LYS A 306 6.49 1.56 -5.38
N CYS A 307 5.63 2.19 -4.58
CA CYS A 307 6.03 2.72 -3.27
C CYS A 307 6.46 1.63 -2.30
N LEU A 308 5.70 0.53 -2.23
CA LEU A 308 6.05 -0.62 -1.39
C LEU A 308 7.38 -1.21 -1.83
N LYS A 309 7.62 -1.33 -3.13
CA LYS A 309 8.90 -1.77 -3.69
C LYS A 309 10.04 -0.84 -3.28
N ASP A 310 9.87 0.48 -3.40
CA ASP A 310 10.89 1.45 -2.97
C ASP A 310 11.26 1.23 -1.49
N VAL A 311 10.27 0.92 -0.65
CA VAL A 311 10.47 0.66 0.79
C VAL A 311 11.18 -0.67 1.03
N VAL A 312 10.83 -1.73 0.31
CA VAL A 312 11.53 -3.02 0.39
C VAL A 312 12.99 -2.88 -0.05
N ASP A 313 13.24 -2.15 -1.13
CA ASP A 313 14.60 -1.84 -1.60
C ASP A 313 15.39 -1.11 -0.50
N LYS A 314 14.74 -0.15 0.19
CA LYS A 314 15.37 0.58 1.29
C LYS A 314 15.64 -0.31 2.51
N LEU A 315 14.73 -1.20 2.88
CA LEU A 315 14.94 -2.17 3.95
C LEU A 315 16.14 -3.07 3.64
N ASP A 316 16.26 -3.52 2.40
CA ASP A 316 17.37 -4.35 1.93
C ASP A 316 18.71 -3.58 1.90
N GLU A 317 18.70 -2.32 1.45
CA GLU A 317 19.85 -1.39 1.56
C GLU A 317 20.27 -1.17 3.02
N ASP A 318 19.31 -1.06 3.94
CA ASP A 318 19.53 -0.89 5.38
C ASP A 318 19.84 -2.21 6.10
N GLY A 319 20.00 -3.31 5.35
CA GLY A 319 20.43 -4.62 5.86
C GLY A 319 19.35 -5.47 6.51
N VAL A 320 18.09 -5.07 6.39
CA VAL A 320 16.93 -5.85 6.86
C VAL A 320 16.54 -6.86 5.78
N ARG A 321 17.14 -8.05 5.83
CA ARG A 321 16.78 -9.19 4.97
C ARG A 321 15.42 -9.74 5.34
N ASP A 322 14.69 -10.26 4.36
CA ASP A 322 13.33 -10.77 4.53
C ASP A 322 12.35 -9.75 5.15
N GLY A 323 12.64 -8.46 4.99
CA GLY A 323 11.75 -7.38 5.38
C GLY A 323 10.45 -7.44 4.58
N LEU A 324 9.35 -7.16 5.26
CA LEU A 324 8.02 -7.09 4.67
C LEU A 324 7.48 -5.67 4.84
N VAL A 325 6.64 -5.19 3.91
CA VAL A 325 5.92 -3.93 4.08
C VAL A 325 4.46 -4.13 3.69
N CYS A 326 3.55 -3.49 4.41
CA CYS A 326 2.13 -3.56 4.11
C CYS A 326 1.65 -2.33 3.33
N GLY A 327 0.63 -2.53 2.52
CA GLY A 327 -0.11 -1.47 1.84
C GLY A 327 -1.61 -1.61 2.06
N LEU A 328 -2.31 -0.50 2.25
CA LEU A 328 -3.77 -0.45 2.28
C LEU A 328 -4.24 0.54 1.20
N LEU A 329 -5.00 0.04 0.23
CA LEU A 329 -5.58 0.84 -0.83
C LEU A 329 -7.09 0.96 -0.61
N ALA A 330 -7.58 2.16 -0.33
CA ALA A 330 -9.00 2.45 -0.23
C ALA A 330 -9.48 3.17 -1.51
N GLU A 331 -10.37 2.53 -2.26
CA GLU A 331 -10.96 3.07 -3.49
C GLU A 331 -12.48 3.14 -3.33
N GLY A 332 -12.96 4.34 -3.02
CA GLY A 332 -14.30 4.49 -2.46
C GLY A 332 -14.45 3.60 -1.24
N TYR A 333 -15.58 2.91 -1.16
CA TYR A 333 -15.93 2.01 -0.05
C TYR A 333 -15.02 0.79 0.09
N ARG A 334 -14.33 0.41 -0.99
CA ARG A 334 -13.59 -0.85 -1.03
C ARG A 334 -12.15 -0.63 -0.58
N CYS A 335 -11.73 -1.35 0.45
CA CYS A 335 -10.37 -1.38 0.94
C CYS A 335 -9.70 -2.71 0.58
N ARG A 336 -8.48 -2.65 0.05
CA ARG A 336 -7.66 -3.82 -0.30
C ARG A 336 -6.33 -3.75 0.46
N ALA A 337 -6.07 -4.77 1.26
CA ALA A 337 -4.83 -4.89 2.01
C ALA A 337 -3.82 -5.77 1.26
N PHE A 338 -2.55 -5.36 1.28
CA PHE A 338 -1.45 -6.03 0.61
C PHE A 338 -0.25 -6.16 1.56
N ALA A 339 0.53 -7.22 1.37
CA ALA A 339 1.89 -7.34 1.89
C ALA A 339 2.88 -7.43 0.72
N MET A 340 4.08 -6.90 0.88
CA MET A 340 5.16 -7.03 -0.10
C MET A 340 6.45 -7.46 0.56
N ASP A 341 7.12 -8.46 -0.04
CA ASP A 341 8.45 -8.91 0.33
C ASP A 341 9.35 -9.12 -0.92
N LEU A 342 10.66 -9.31 -0.66
CA LEU A 342 11.68 -9.65 -1.65
C LEU A 342 12.48 -10.88 -1.17
N LYS A 343 11.80 -12.02 -1.04
CA LYS A 343 12.44 -13.29 -0.63
C LYS A 343 13.21 -13.95 -1.76
N PHE A 344 12.77 -13.73 -3.00
CA PHE A 344 13.33 -14.35 -4.19
C PHE A 344 13.98 -13.30 -5.08
N HIS A 345 15.10 -13.64 -5.68
CA HIS A 345 15.93 -12.67 -6.37
C HIS A 345 15.16 -12.05 -7.54
N GLY A 346 15.01 -10.72 -7.52
CA GLY A 346 14.30 -9.99 -8.57
C GLY A 346 12.79 -10.24 -8.63
N LEU A 347 12.18 -10.83 -7.60
CA LEU A 347 10.75 -11.10 -7.54
C LEU A 347 10.14 -10.49 -6.28
N TYR A 348 9.46 -9.35 -6.45
CA TYR A 348 8.72 -8.69 -5.38
C TYR A 348 7.33 -9.30 -5.31
N ARG A 349 7.04 -10.03 -4.23
CA ARG A 349 5.74 -10.70 -4.06
C ARG A 349 4.76 -9.72 -3.43
N MET A 350 3.86 -9.14 -4.21
CA MET A 350 2.76 -8.30 -3.69
C MET A 350 1.53 -9.15 -3.45
N ILE A 351 1.34 -9.60 -2.22
CA ILE A 351 0.30 -10.55 -1.83
C ILE A 351 -0.94 -9.79 -1.37
N HIS A 352 -2.08 -10.07 -1.97
CA HIS A 352 -3.37 -9.56 -1.53
C HIS A 352 -3.86 -10.32 -0.29
N LEU A 353 -3.86 -9.64 0.85
CA LEU A 353 -4.22 -10.21 2.15
C LEU A 353 -5.74 -10.34 2.32
N GLY A 354 -6.49 -9.40 1.77
CA GLY A 354 -7.95 -9.37 1.91
C GLY A 354 -8.56 -8.08 1.40
N THR A 355 -9.86 -8.16 1.12
CA THR A 355 -10.71 -7.02 0.77
C THR A 355 -11.77 -6.85 1.85
N PHE A 356 -12.02 -5.61 2.23
CA PHE A 356 -13.14 -5.26 3.11
C PHE A 356 -13.78 -3.96 2.63
N TYR A 357 -14.86 -3.56 3.29
CA TYR A 357 -15.57 -2.33 2.98
C TYR A 357 -15.67 -1.46 4.22
N VAL A 358 -15.62 -0.14 4.02
CA VAL A 358 -16.00 0.84 5.05
C VAL A 358 -17.48 1.17 4.92
N PRO A 359 -18.18 1.43 6.04
CA PRO A 359 -19.60 1.73 6.00
C PRO A 359 -19.85 3.05 5.25
N GLN A 360 -20.96 3.11 4.53
CA GLN A 360 -21.40 4.32 3.85
C GLN A 360 -22.05 5.32 4.82
N ASP A 361 -22.82 4.77 5.76
CA ASP A 361 -23.56 5.48 6.78
C ASP A 361 -23.88 4.52 7.95
N SER A 362 -24.66 4.99 8.92
CA SER A 362 -25.02 4.21 10.11
C SER A 362 -25.88 2.96 9.84
N ASN A 363 -26.48 2.82 8.66
CA ASN A 363 -27.30 1.65 8.31
C ASN A 363 -26.46 0.47 7.79
N ASN A 364 -25.21 0.73 7.38
CA ASN A 364 -24.33 -0.23 6.73
C ASN A 364 -23.15 -0.67 7.62
N LEU A 365 -23.27 -0.56 8.95
CA LEU A 365 -22.16 -0.92 9.85
C LEU A 365 -21.80 -2.43 9.84
N ASP A 366 -22.64 -3.29 9.27
CA ASP A 366 -22.38 -4.73 9.15
C ASP A 366 -21.12 -5.07 8.35
N VAL A 367 -20.69 -4.20 7.43
CA VAL A 367 -19.44 -4.39 6.68
C VAL A 367 -18.19 -4.37 7.57
N LEU A 368 -18.27 -3.78 8.76
CA LEU A 368 -17.15 -3.71 9.71
C LEU A 368 -16.69 -5.08 10.19
N CYS A 369 -17.56 -6.11 10.19
CA CYS A 369 -17.14 -7.46 10.54
C CYS A 369 -16.06 -7.98 9.57
N GLY A 370 -16.22 -7.73 8.28
CA GLY A 370 -15.21 -8.05 7.27
C GLY A 370 -13.96 -7.20 7.43
N ALA A 371 -14.12 -5.91 7.77
CA ALA A 371 -13.00 -5.01 8.04
C ALA A 371 -12.14 -5.51 9.20
N PHE A 372 -12.75 -5.92 10.31
CA PHE A 372 -12.02 -6.40 11.48
C PHE A 372 -11.17 -7.64 11.18
N GLN A 373 -11.67 -8.60 10.40
CA GLN A 373 -10.90 -9.80 10.04
C GLN A 373 -9.60 -9.45 9.28
N VAL A 374 -9.69 -8.56 8.31
CA VAL A 374 -8.53 -8.12 7.50
C VAL A 374 -7.61 -7.24 8.33
N MET A 375 -8.16 -6.32 9.14
CA MET A 375 -7.37 -5.41 9.97
C MET A 375 -6.64 -6.14 11.12
N ASN A 376 -7.23 -7.19 11.70
CA ASN A 376 -6.55 -8.06 12.68
C ASN A 376 -5.29 -8.69 12.08
N LEU A 377 -5.41 -9.25 10.87
CA LEU A 377 -4.27 -9.82 10.13
C LEU A 377 -3.23 -8.74 9.83
N LEU A 378 -3.66 -7.59 9.31
CA LEU A 378 -2.78 -6.47 8.95
C LEU A 378 -2.00 -5.98 10.18
N MET A 379 -2.67 -5.80 11.32
CA MET A 379 -2.04 -5.41 12.59
C MET A 379 -1.00 -6.43 13.05
N ALA A 380 -1.33 -7.72 13.02
CA ALA A 380 -0.41 -8.77 13.41
C ALA A 380 0.87 -8.75 12.56
N ILE A 381 0.74 -8.57 11.23
CA ILE A 381 1.87 -8.47 10.30
C ILE A 381 2.70 -7.21 10.59
N VAL A 382 2.07 -6.05 10.66
CA VAL A 382 2.74 -4.75 10.86
C VAL A 382 3.52 -4.74 12.18
N ILE A 383 2.91 -5.14 13.30
CA ILE A 383 3.56 -5.14 14.61
C ILE A 383 4.72 -6.14 14.66
N ARG A 384 4.52 -7.36 14.15
CA ARG A 384 5.57 -8.38 14.07
C ARG A 384 6.77 -7.87 13.26
N ASN A 385 6.49 -7.28 12.09
CA ASN A 385 7.52 -6.82 11.19
C ASN A 385 8.23 -5.54 11.69
N ALA A 386 7.52 -4.63 12.35
CA ALA A 386 8.12 -3.47 13.02
C ALA A 386 9.14 -3.91 14.09
N LYS A 387 8.77 -4.89 14.93
CA LYS A 387 9.68 -5.48 15.93
C LYS A 387 10.89 -6.16 15.27
N TYR A 388 10.67 -6.87 14.16
CA TYR A 388 11.74 -7.51 13.39
C TYR A 388 12.73 -6.49 12.81
N ILE A 389 12.24 -5.44 12.14
CA ILE A 389 13.07 -4.37 11.57
C ILE A 389 13.91 -3.70 12.66
N LYS A 390 13.30 -3.32 13.80
CA LYS A 390 14.02 -2.71 14.93
C LYS A 390 15.18 -3.57 15.43
N LYS A 391 15.03 -4.90 15.39
CA LYS A 391 16.09 -5.85 15.79
C LYS A 391 17.22 -5.96 14.76
N GLN A 392 16.93 -5.81 13.46
CA GLN A 392 17.91 -6.04 12.39
C GLN A 392 18.67 -4.79 11.95
N ILE A 393 18.02 -3.62 11.92
CA ILE A 393 18.57 -2.39 11.32
C ILE A 393 19.88 -1.91 11.99
N ARG A 394 20.19 -2.42 13.19
CA ARG A 394 21.41 -2.13 13.93
C ARG A 394 22.64 -2.89 13.41
N LYS A 395 22.47 -3.76 12.42
CA LYS A 395 23.56 -4.59 11.84
C LYS A 395 23.90 -4.08 10.45
N ARG A 396 25.16 -3.70 10.23
CA ARG A 396 25.65 -3.43 8.87
C ARG A 396 25.56 -4.72 8.06
N ALA A 397 24.79 -4.71 6.98
CA ALA A 397 24.76 -5.80 6.01
C ALA A 397 25.65 -5.43 4.80
N PRO A 398 26.22 -6.43 4.12
CA PRO A 398 26.84 -6.20 2.81
C PRO A 398 25.78 -5.76 1.79
N PRO A 399 26.19 -5.05 0.72
CA PRO A 399 25.30 -4.68 -0.37
C PRO A 399 24.54 -5.89 -0.91
N SER A 400 23.26 -5.72 -1.11
CA SER A 400 22.41 -6.71 -1.72
C SER A 400 22.44 -6.64 -3.24
N THR A 401 22.30 -7.78 -3.90
CA THR A 401 22.02 -7.86 -5.33
C THR A 401 20.56 -8.21 -5.62
N MET A 402 19.71 -8.36 -4.60
CA MET A 402 18.32 -8.80 -4.75
C MET A 402 17.43 -7.75 -5.41
N ALA A 403 17.66 -6.47 -5.08
CA ALA A 403 16.84 -5.36 -5.54
C ALA A 403 17.16 -5.02 -7.01
N LEU A 404 16.10 -4.85 -7.81
CA LEU A 404 16.20 -4.50 -9.23
C LEU A 404 15.61 -3.12 -9.48
N PRO A 405 16.13 -2.33 -10.43
CA PRO A 405 15.62 -0.98 -10.67
C PRO A 405 14.22 -1.00 -11.30
N SER A 406 13.43 0.02 -10.98
CA SER A 406 12.08 0.24 -11.50
C SER A 406 12.08 1.22 -12.66
N PHE A 407 11.18 1.02 -13.63
CA PHE A 407 10.79 2.08 -14.57
C PHE A 407 10.01 3.18 -13.85
N GLU A 408 10.09 4.39 -14.38
CA GLU A 408 9.37 5.56 -13.84
C GLU A 408 7.88 5.55 -14.22
N SER A 409 7.18 6.65 -13.91
CA SER A 409 5.81 6.85 -14.36
C SER A 409 5.73 6.85 -15.89
N PRO A 410 4.71 6.21 -16.49
CA PRO A 410 4.53 6.24 -17.94
C PRO A 410 4.32 7.66 -18.45
N ILE A 411 4.91 7.97 -19.60
CA ILE A 411 4.78 9.29 -20.23
C ILE A 411 3.72 9.21 -21.32
N ARG A 412 2.74 10.12 -21.30
CA ARG A 412 1.74 10.23 -22.38
C ARG A 412 2.42 10.76 -23.64
N ILE A 413 2.20 10.09 -24.76
CA ILE A 413 2.77 10.47 -26.06
C ILE A 413 1.67 10.61 -27.12
N ASN A 414 1.97 11.34 -28.18
CA ASN A 414 1.11 11.47 -29.36
C ASN A 414 1.43 10.43 -30.44
N GLU A 415 0.61 10.35 -31.49
CA GLU A 415 0.78 9.38 -32.59
C GLU A 415 2.07 9.60 -33.42
N GLU A 416 2.57 10.83 -33.48
CA GLU A 416 3.82 11.14 -34.17
C GLU A 416 5.02 10.60 -33.38
N GLN A 417 5.07 10.88 -32.07
CA GLN A 417 6.05 10.33 -31.14
C GLN A 417 6.00 8.79 -31.11
N LYS A 418 4.81 8.19 -31.14
CA LYS A 418 4.66 6.73 -31.25
C LYS A 418 5.27 6.20 -32.54
N ARG A 419 4.96 6.80 -33.69
CA ARG A 419 5.55 6.41 -34.99
C ARG A 419 7.07 6.54 -34.97
N PHE A 420 7.58 7.64 -34.41
CA PHE A 420 9.02 7.87 -34.25
C PHE A 420 9.69 6.79 -33.39
N LEU A 421 9.15 6.49 -32.20
CA LEU A 421 9.69 5.48 -31.29
C LEU A 421 9.63 4.06 -31.86
N LEU A 422 8.56 3.72 -32.58
CA LEU A 422 8.44 2.44 -33.29
C LEU A 422 9.42 2.31 -34.47
N ASN A 423 9.75 3.44 -35.12
CA ASN A 423 10.72 3.46 -36.20
C ASN A 423 12.16 3.35 -35.67
N ILE A 424 12.50 3.97 -34.53
CA ILE A 424 13.83 3.82 -33.90
C ILE A 424 14.09 2.38 -33.49
N SER A 425 13.07 1.65 -33.05
CA SER A 425 13.22 0.25 -32.68
C SER A 425 13.46 -0.67 -33.89
N ASN A 426 13.38 -0.15 -35.12
CA ASN A 426 13.77 -0.87 -36.32
C ASN A 426 15.31 -1.06 -36.35
N PRO A 427 15.82 -2.31 -36.45
CA PRO A 427 17.25 -2.60 -36.51
C PRO A 427 17.98 -1.82 -37.62
N ARG A 428 17.31 -1.50 -38.74
CA ARG A 428 17.89 -0.71 -39.83
C ARG A 428 18.10 0.75 -39.43
N VAL A 429 17.18 1.34 -38.66
CA VAL A 429 17.28 2.71 -38.15
C VAL A 429 18.31 2.78 -37.02
N LYS A 430 18.32 1.82 -36.08
CA LYS A 430 19.41 1.69 -35.09
C LYS A 430 20.78 1.56 -35.75
N ARG A 431 20.90 0.78 -36.82
CA ARG A 431 22.16 0.61 -37.57
C ARG A 431 22.53 1.85 -38.38
N ALA A 432 21.56 2.62 -38.88
CA ALA A 432 21.79 3.89 -39.55
C ALA A 432 22.18 5.00 -38.57
N ALA A 433 21.51 5.11 -37.42
CA ALA A 433 21.85 6.06 -36.35
C ALA A 433 23.25 5.81 -35.78
N ARG A 434 23.62 4.54 -35.54
CA ARG A 434 25.00 4.15 -35.16
C ARG A 434 26.05 4.49 -36.21
N LYS A 435 25.67 4.57 -37.50
CA LYS A 435 26.58 5.00 -38.58
C LYS A 435 26.69 6.53 -38.69
N LEU A 436 25.82 7.28 -38.01
CA LEU A 436 25.72 8.73 -38.10
C LEU A 436 26.24 9.46 -36.84
N ASN A 437 26.88 8.76 -35.89
CA ASN A 437 27.51 9.34 -34.68
C ASN A 437 26.61 10.27 -33.85
N PHE A 438 25.33 9.93 -33.67
CA PHE A 438 24.54 10.51 -32.58
C PHE A 438 24.64 9.56 -31.38
N GLU A 439 25.50 9.89 -30.42
CA GLU A 439 25.48 9.34 -29.05
C GLU A 439 24.56 10.15 -28.14
#